data_AF-A0A443S1J2-F1
#
_entry.id   AF-A0A443S1J2-F1
#
_cell.length_a   1.000
_cell.length_b   1.000
_cell.length_c   1.000
_cell.angle_alpha   90.00
_cell.angle_beta   90.00
_cell.angle_gamma   90.00
#
_symmetry.space_group_name_H-M   'P 1'
#
loop_
_entity.id
_entity.type
_entity.pdbx_description
1 polymer ?
#
loop_
_entity_poly.entity_id
_entity_poly.type
_entity_poly.pdbx_seq_one_letter_code
_entity_poly.pdbx_strand_id
1 'polypeptide(L)'
;MLFLSVIGVFCNLCVLVALISFSSIQIKNQTTTLFIKNLCVSDLIFCALNIPLTAIPFYTRSWPFGEIICRLYPVSFFGNIGVSLLTITLISVNR
;
A
#
# COMPACT_ATOMS: atom_id res chain seq x y z
N MET A 1 8.20 -6.67 -12.27
CA MET A 1 8.09 -5.86 -11.03
C MET A 1 7.58 -4.45 -11.30
N LEU A 2 8.23 -3.66 -12.15
CA LEU A 2 7.79 -2.28 -12.45
C LEU A 2 6.38 -2.20 -13.07
N PHE A 3 6.02 -3.12 -13.97
CA PHE A 3 4.65 -3.20 -14.51
C PHE A 3 3.57 -3.36 -13.40
N LEU A 4 3.84 -4.22 -12.42
CA LEU A 4 2.96 -4.44 -11.27
C LEU A 4 2.89 -3.19 -10.37
N SER A 5 3.99 -2.46 -10.23
CA SER A 5 4.02 -1.17 -9.52
C SER A 5 3.11 -0.15 -10.20
N VAL A 6 3.20 0.03 -11.51
CA VAL A 6 2.37 0.98 -12.25
C VAL A 6 0.88 0.64 -12.13
N ILE A 7 0.53 -0.63 -12.35
CA ILE A 7 -0.87 -1.09 -12.21
C ILE A 7 -1.34 -0.94 -10.77
N GLY A 8 -0.54 -1.37 -9.80
CA GLY A 8 -0.89 -1.30 -8.39
C GLY A 8 -1.11 0.13 -7.92
N VAL A 9 -0.26 1.07 -8.35
CA VAL A 9 -0.43 2.50 -8.08
C VAL A 9 -1.73 3.01 -8.70
N PHE A 10 -1.95 2.73 -9.99
CA PHE A 10 -3.14 3.20 -10.70
C PHE A 10 -4.43 2.68 -10.06
N CYS A 11 -4.53 1.36 -9.82
CA CYS A 11 -5.71 0.74 -9.25
C CYS A 11 -6.00 1.24 -7.82
N ASN A 12 -5.01 1.27 -6.93
CA ASN A 12 -5.21 1.74 -5.56
C ASN A 12 -5.54 3.24 -5.51
N LEU A 13 -4.96 4.04 -6.40
CA LEU A 13 -5.29 5.46 -6.51
C LEU A 13 -6.74 5.66 -6.97
N CYS A 14 -7.19 4.92 -7.99
CA CYS A 14 -8.55 4.97 -8.47
C CYS A 14 -9.56 4.61 -7.36
N VAL A 15 -9.30 3.55 -6.58
CA VAL A 15 -10.16 3.17 -5.45
C VAL A 15 -10.16 4.25 -4.37
N LEU A 16 -9.00 4.79 -4.02
CA LEU A 16 -8.89 5.85 -3.02
C LEU A 16 -9.66 7.11 -3.44
N VAL A 17 -9.49 7.54 -4.70
CA VAL A 17 -10.19 8.69 -5.28
C VAL A 17 -11.70 8.44 -5.34
N ALA A 18 -12.13 7.24 -5.74
CA ALA A 18 -13.55 6.87 -5.74
C ALA A 18 -14.13 6.93 -4.32
N LEU A 19 -13.44 6.41 -3.31
CA LEU A 19 -13.89 6.44 -1.92
C LEU A 19 -13.92 7.85 -1.32
N ILE A 20 -13.10 8.77 -1.81
CA ILE A 20 -13.13 10.18 -1.42
C ILE A 20 -14.26 10.91 -2.15
N SER A 21 -14.41 10.68 -3.46
CA SER A 21 -15.36 11.39 -4.33
C SER A 21 -16.81 10.96 -4.12
N PHE A 22 -17.05 9.67 -3.89
CA PHE A 22 -18.38 9.11 -3.61
C PHE A 22 -18.71 9.06 -2.12
N SER A 23 -18.01 9.84 -1.28
CA SER A 23 -18.27 9.93 0.16
C SER A 23 -19.55 10.73 0.43
N SER A 24 -20.70 10.23 -0.02
CA SER A 24 -22.00 10.65 0.51
C SER A 24 -22.03 10.30 2.01
N ILE A 25 -22.57 11.21 2.82
CA ILE A 25 -22.52 11.24 4.29
C ILE A 25 -22.90 9.89 4.97
N GLN A 26 -23.69 9.04 4.32
CA GLN A 26 -24.09 7.72 4.83
C GLN A 26 -22.97 6.66 4.84
N ILE A 27 -21.97 6.74 3.95
CA ILE A 27 -20.88 5.75 3.84
C ILE A 27 -19.74 6.06 4.82
N LYS A 28 -19.66 7.31 5.29
CA LYS A 28 -18.56 7.84 6.12
C LYS A 28 -18.44 7.16 7.51
N ASN A 29 -19.51 6.53 7.99
CA ASN A 29 -19.58 5.89 9.32
C ASN A 29 -19.36 4.37 9.30
N GLN A 30 -19.11 3.76 8.14
CA GLN A 30 -18.78 2.34 8.06
C GLN A 30 -17.29 2.14 8.37
N THR A 31 -16.98 1.48 9.48
CA THR A 31 -15.62 1.09 9.90
C THR A 31 -14.85 0.41 8.77
N THR A 32 -15.54 -0.38 7.95
CA THR A 32 -15.02 -1.02 6.74
C THR A 32 -14.40 -0.04 5.75
N THR A 33 -14.98 1.14 5.54
CA THR A 33 -14.46 2.13 4.57
C THR A 33 -13.19 2.81 5.03
N LEU A 34 -13.00 2.96 6.35
CA LEU A 34 -11.75 3.43 6.95
C LEU A 34 -10.63 2.39 6.77
N PHE A 35 -10.95 1.11 6.97
CA PHE A 35 -10.01 0.02 6.71
C PHE A 35 -9.59 -0.05 5.24
N ILE A 36 -10.54 0.06 4.31
CA ILE A 36 -10.23 0.05 2.87
C ILE A 36 -9.36 1.27 2.49
N LYS A 37 -9.63 2.46 3.02
CA LYS A 37 -8.78 3.64 2.79
C LYS A 37 -7.34 3.41 3.29
N ASN A 38 -7.19 2.86 4.49
CA ASN A 38 -5.87 2.57 5.06
C ASN A 38 -5.12 1.53 4.20
N LEU A 39 -5.82 0.50 3.73
CA LEU A 39 -5.28 -0.51 2.83
C LEU A 39 -4.77 0.12 1.53
N CYS A 40 -5.58 0.95 0.86
CA CYS A 40 -5.17 1.62 -0.37
C CYS A 40 -3.94 2.52 -0.19
N VAL A 41 -3.85 3.26 0.92
CA VAL A 41 -2.68 4.10 1.23
C VAL A 41 -1.43 3.24 1.43
N SER A 42 -1.55 2.16 2.18
CA SER A 42 -0.44 1.23 2.46
C SER A 42 0.05 0.55 1.17
N ASP A 43 -0.86 0.12 0.31
CA ASP A 43 -0.53 -0.47 -0.99
C ASP A 43 0.07 0.54 -1.97
N LEU A 44 -0.36 1.82 -1.94
CA LEU A 44 0.29 2.88 -2.72
C LEU A 44 1.75 3.06 -2.31
N ILE A 45 2.04 3.12 -1.01
CA ILE A 45 3.40 3.20 -0.48
C ILE A 45 4.22 1.98 -0.92
N PHE A 46 3.63 0.80 -0.87
CA PHE A 46 4.31 -0.44 -1.28
C PHE A 46 4.60 -0.48 -2.78
N CYS A 47 3.61 -0.24 -3.62
CA CYS A 47 3.77 -0.26 -5.06
C CYS A 47 4.70 0.85 -5.55
N ALA A 48 4.62 2.06 -4.99
CA ALA A 48 5.42 3.20 -5.42
C ALA A 48 6.86 3.19 -4.90
N LEU A 49 7.10 2.68 -3.69
CA LEU A 49 8.43 2.72 -3.07
C LEU A 49 9.07 1.33 -2.98
N ASN A 50 8.40 0.37 -2.35
CA ASN A 50 9.01 -0.93 -2.08
C ASN A 50 9.33 -1.69 -3.36
N ILE A 51 8.42 -1.76 -4.33
CA ILE A 51 8.67 -2.47 -5.59
C ILE A 51 9.89 -1.93 -6.38
N PRO A 52 10.04 -0.61 -6.63
CA PRO A 52 11.24 -0.11 -7.29
C PRO A 52 12.50 -0.24 -6.42
N LEU A 53 12.39 -0.06 -5.09
CA LEU A 53 13.49 -0.31 -4.15
C LEU A 53 13.96 -1.76 -4.16
N THR A 54 13.09 -2.72 -4.47
CA THR A 54 13.47 -4.13 -4.70
C THR A 54 14.02 -4.34 -6.12
N ALA A 55 13.43 -3.70 -7.13
CA ALA A 55 13.76 -3.94 -8.53
C ALA A 55 15.13 -3.39 -8.94
N ILE A 56 15.50 -2.21 -8.45
CA ILE A 56 16.76 -1.54 -8.84
C ILE A 56 17.99 -2.31 -8.34
N PRO A 57 18.10 -2.74 -7.06
CA PRO A 57 19.25 -3.52 -6.59
C PRO A 57 19.37 -4.88 -7.25
N PHE A 58 18.23 -5.45 -7.68
CA PHE A 58 18.22 -6.67 -8.47
C PHE A 58 18.93 -6.48 -9.82
N TYR A 59 18.77 -5.31 -10.44
CA TYR A 59 19.43 -4.95 -11.69
C TYR A 59 20.88 -4.51 -11.48
N THR A 60 21.14 -3.63 -10.51
CA THR A 60 22.48 -3.06 -10.25
C THR A 60 23.40 -3.97 -9.45
N ARG A 61 22.90 -5.12 -8.97
CA ARG A 61 23.61 -6.10 -8.11
C ARG A 61 24.27 -5.48 -6.88
N SER A 62 23.77 -4.32 -6.46
CA SER A 62 24.31 -3.47 -5.40
C SER A 62 23.19 -2.58 -4.88
N TRP A 63 23.30 -2.05 -3.66
CA TRP A 63 22.29 -1.16 -3.08
C TRP A 63 22.65 0.32 -3.27
N PRO A 64 22.01 1.06 -4.20
CA PRO A 64 22.40 2.44 -4.51
C PRO A 64 21.71 3.50 -3.63
N PHE A 65 20.76 3.14 -2.76
CA PHE A 65 19.89 4.09 -2.05
C PHE A 65 20.42 4.58 -0.68
N GLY A 66 21.63 4.15 -0.29
CA GLY A 66 22.22 4.48 0.99
C GLY A 66 21.61 3.75 2.20
N GLU A 67 22.18 3.98 3.39
CA GLU A 67 21.92 3.16 4.59
C GLU A 67 20.55 3.44 5.24
N ILE A 68 20.08 4.68 5.21
CA ILE A 68 18.79 5.07 5.81
C ILE A 68 17.64 4.31 5.13
N ILE A 69 17.62 4.32 3.79
CA ILE A 69 16.59 3.63 3.02
C ILE A 69 16.74 2.11 3.16
N CYS A 70 17.97 1.60 3.30
CA CYS A 70 18.22 0.18 3.56
C CYS A 70 17.54 -0.30 4.86
N ARG A 71 17.55 0.52 5.92
CA ARG A 71 16.88 0.20 7.19
C ARG A 71 15.37 0.43 7.17
N LEU A 72 14.89 1.44 6.42
CA LEU A 72 13.45 1.73 6.29
C LEU A 72 12.69 0.76 5.37
N TYR A 73 13.37 0.21 4.37
CA TYR A 73 12.80 -0.76 3.42
C TYR A 73 12.13 -1.96 4.13
N PRO A 74 12.81 -2.72 5.00
CA PRO A 74 12.19 -3.86 5.67
C PRO A 74 11.01 -3.44 6.56
N VAL A 75 11.10 -2.29 7.23
CA VAL A 75 9.99 -1.76 8.06
C VAL A 75 8.76 -1.51 7.19
N SER A 76 8.94 -0.90 6.02
CA SER A 76 7.85 -0.60 5.09
C SER A 76 7.28 -1.88 4.46
N PHE A 77 8.15 -2.82 4.10
CA PHE A 77 7.76 -4.09 3.48
C PHE A 77 6.94 -4.96 4.43
N PHE A 78 7.48 -5.26 5.62
CA PHE A 78 6.77 -6.06 6.63
C PHE A 78 5.60 -5.29 7.25
N GLY A 79 5.72 -3.96 7.37
CA GLY A 79 4.63 -3.09 7.80
C GLY A 79 3.42 -3.22 6.88
N ASN A 80 3.61 -3.17 5.55
CA ASN A 80 2.49 -3.34 4.62
C ASN A 80 1.84 -4.72 4.75
N ILE A 81 2.64 -5.79 4.86
CA ILE A 81 2.11 -7.15 5.09
C ILE A 81 1.26 -7.20 6.36
N GLY A 82 1.75 -6.61 7.45
CA GLY A 82 1.03 -6.53 8.73
C GLY A 82 -0.29 -5.76 8.60
N VAL A 83 -0.26 -4.59 7.96
CA VAL A 83 -1.46 -3.76 7.73
C VAL A 83 -2.48 -4.50 6.87
N SER A 84 -2.07 -5.13 5.78
CA SER A 84 -2.99 -5.86 4.90
C SER A 84 -3.63 -7.05 5.61
N LEU A 85 -2.85 -7.83 6.37
CA LEU A 85 -3.39 -8.93 7.17
C LEU A 85 -4.39 -8.44 8.22
N LEU A 86 -4.01 -7.42 9.01
CA LEU A 86 -4.89 -6.85 10.03
C LEU A 86 -6.17 -6.30 9.40
N THR A 87 -6.07 -5.64 8.25
CA THR A 87 -7.24 -5.12 7.54
C THR A 87 -8.18 -6.24 7.09
N ILE A 88 -7.66 -7.32 6.51
CA ILE A 88 -8.47 -8.48 6.10
C ILE A 88 -9.12 -9.15 7.31
N THR A 89 -8.37 -9.33 8.41
CA THR A 89 -8.90 -9.87 9.66
C THR A 89 -10.02 -9.00 10.23
N LEU A 90 -9.81 -7.68 10.29
CA LEU A 90 -10.79 -6.73 10.82
C LEU A 90 -12.05 -6.66 9.95
N ILE A 91 -11.91 -6.71 8.62
CA ILE A 91 -13.05 -6.83 7.69
C ILE A 91 -13.82 -8.12 7.96
N SER A 92 -13.13 -9.22 8.26
CA SER A 92 -13.77 -10.51 8.54
C SER A 92 -14.53 -10.52 9.87
N VAL A 93 -14.05 -9.77 10.87
CA VAL A 93 -14.70 -9.63 12.19
C VAL A 93 -15.86 -8.63 12.16
N ASN A 94 -15.76 -7.57 11.36
CA ASN A 94 -16.80 -6.55 11.21
C ASN A 94 -17.92 -6.95 10.22
N ARG A 95 -17.86 -8.18 9.70
CA ARG A 95 -18.86 -8.76 8.80
C ARG A 95 -19.97 -9.43 9.59
#